data_AF-A0A835N2C8-F1
#
_entry.id   AF-A0A835N2C8-F1
#
_cell.length_a   1.000
_cell.length_b   1.000
_cell.length_c   1.000
_cell.angle_alpha   90.00
_cell.angle_beta   90.00
_cell.angle_gamma   90.00
#
_symmetry.space_group_name_H-M   'P 1'
#
loop_
_entity.id
_entity.type
_entity.pdbx_description
1 polymer ?
#
loop_
_entity_poly.entity_id
_entity_poly.type
_entity_poly.pdbx_seq_one_letter_code
_entity_poly.pdbx_strand_id
1 'polypeptide(L)'
;MDQRLQNTHVKLLAFDLLSLTQTPSLSTYDPIIFTRKNTTISRIEILGIVTSRELKPNKFLKFTIDDGTGCVTCVLWLNQLTSPYFSRRNPANVKLIADMAAHFASEIKIGVVARVRGRIAGYRGAVQVTVFDVVLERDPNVEAFHWLDCIRLARNCYNVVAGGAV
;
A
#
# COMPACT_ATOMS: atom_id res chain seq x y z
N MET A 1 -7.41 11.26 18.92
CA MET A 1 -6.77 10.53 17.80
C MET A 1 -6.30 11.58 16.80
N ASP A 2 -5.00 11.65 16.51
CA ASP A 2 -4.49 12.55 15.48
C ASP A 2 -4.92 12.03 14.09
N GLN A 3 -5.75 12.80 13.38
CA GLN A 3 -6.32 12.42 12.08
C GLN A 3 -5.44 12.83 10.89
N ARG A 4 -4.31 13.50 11.11
CA ARG A 4 -3.50 14.12 10.04
C ARG A 4 -2.99 13.15 8.97
N LEU A 5 -2.87 11.86 9.29
CA LEU A 5 -2.34 10.83 8.37
C LEU A 5 -3.42 9.96 7.72
N GLN A 6 -4.70 10.15 8.06
CA GLN A 6 -5.77 9.18 7.72
C GLN A 6 -6.09 9.08 6.21
N ASN A 7 -5.62 10.02 5.37
CA ASN A 7 -5.78 9.97 3.91
C ASN A 7 -4.47 10.19 3.14
N THR A 8 -3.34 10.23 3.84
CA THR A 8 -2.02 10.47 3.27
C THR A 8 -1.34 9.14 3.01
N HIS A 9 -0.75 8.96 1.83
CA HIS A 9 0.15 7.83 1.59
C HIS A 9 1.44 8.07 2.35
N VAL A 10 1.55 7.53 3.56
CA VAL A 10 2.75 7.67 4.37
C VAL A 10 3.84 6.76 3.80
N LYS A 11 5.10 7.18 3.83
CA LYS A 11 6.22 6.37 3.34
C LYS A 11 6.74 5.52 4.49
N LEU A 12 6.72 4.20 4.36
CA LEU A 12 7.29 3.29 5.36
C LEU A 12 8.16 2.24 4.67
N LEU A 13 9.20 1.83 5.38
CA LEU A 13 9.91 0.58 5.08
C LEU A 13 9.01 -0.62 5.42
N ALA A 14 9.25 -1.75 4.77
CA ALA A 14 8.49 -2.98 4.96
C ALA A 14 8.47 -3.42 6.42
N PHE A 15 9.61 -3.37 7.12
CA PHE A 15 9.68 -3.67 8.55
C PHE A 15 8.70 -2.84 9.37
N ASP A 16 8.67 -1.53 9.14
CA ASP A 16 7.77 -0.61 9.84
C ASP A 16 6.30 -0.92 9.51
N LEU A 17 5.97 -1.16 8.24
CA LEU A 17 4.62 -1.51 7.80
C LEU A 17 4.12 -2.83 8.40
N LEU A 18 4.98 -3.85 8.43
CA LEU A 18 4.65 -5.18 8.96
C LEU A 18 4.53 -5.18 10.49
N SER A 19 5.14 -4.20 11.16
CA SER A 19 5.07 -4.01 12.62
C SER A 19 3.84 -3.23 13.12
N LEU A 20 2.97 -2.75 12.22
CA LEU A 20 1.80 -1.97 12.61
C LEU A 20 0.86 -2.77 13.52
N THR A 21 0.40 -2.14 14.60
CA THR A 21 -0.59 -2.74 15.50
C THR A 21 -1.91 -2.84 14.77
N GLN A 22 -2.45 -4.06 14.68
CA GLN A 22 -3.73 -4.37 14.08
C GLN A 22 -4.79 -4.48 15.18
N THR A 23 -5.80 -3.60 15.17
CA THR A 23 -6.96 -3.70 16.06
C THR A 23 -8.23 -3.94 15.25
N PRO A 24 -9.14 -4.83 15.71
CA PRO A 24 -10.45 -4.97 15.10
C PRO A 24 -11.19 -3.63 15.12
N SER A 25 -11.85 -3.30 14.02
CA SER A 25 -12.73 -2.13 13.94
C SER A 25 -14.19 -2.55 14.01
N LEU A 26 -15.04 -1.64 14.50
CA LEU A 26 -16.49 -1.82 14.51
C LEU A 26 -17.12 -1.60 13.12
N SER A 27 -16.32 -1.23 12.11
CA SER A 27 -16.84 -0.97 10.76
C SER A 27 -16.90 -2.25 9.94
N THR A 28 -18.03 -2.47 9.27
CA THR A 28 -18.23 -3.61 8.38
C THR A 28 -17.34 -3.56 7.13
N TYR A 29 -16.95 -2.35 6.69
CA TYR A 29 -16.19 -2.13 5.46
C TYR A 29 -14.67 -2.20 5.67
N ASP A 30 -14.19 -1.72 6.82
CA ASP A 30 -12.78 -1.60 7.13
C ASP A 30 -12.50 -2.34 8.45
N PRO A 31 -12.46 -3.68 8.44
CA PRO A 31 -12.53 -4.48 9.67
C PRO A 31 -11.30 -4.35 10.58
N ILE A 32 -10.23 -3.69 10.11
CA ILE A 32 -8.95 -3.58 10.82
C ILE A 32 -8.48 -2.13 10.77
N ILE A 33 -8.12 -1.60 11.93
CA ILE A 33 -7.41 -0.33 12.09
C ILE A 33 -5.93 -0.65 12.29
N PHE A 34 -5.08 0.03 11.53
CA PHE A 34 -3.64 -0.06 11.67
C PHE A 34 -3.12 1.18 12.40
N THR A 35 -2.31 0.97 13.43
CA THR A 35 -1.76 2.07 14.22
C THR A 35 -0.24 1.92 14.40
N ARG A 36 0.42 3.08 14.45
CA ARG A 36 1.82 3.22 14.88
C ARG A 36 1.85 4.26 15.99
N LYS A 37 2.27 3.88 17.20
CA LYS A 37 2.37 4.79 18.36
C LYS A 37 1.11 5.66 18.57
N ASN A 38 -0.08 5.03 18.54
CA ASN A 38 -1.40 5.66 18.68
C ASN A 38 -1.85 6.58 17.52
N THR A 39 -1.09 6.63 16.43
CA THR A 39 -1.52 7.31 15.20
C THR A 39 -2.05 6.29 14.20
N THR A 40 -3.27 6.53 13.71
CA THR A 40 -3.91 5.68 12.70
C THR A 40 -3.29 5.91 11.33
N ILE A 41 -2.96 4.82 10.66
CA ILE A 41 -2.42 4.82 9.29
C ILE A 41 -3.33 3.94 8.44
N SER A 42 -3.76 4.45 7.29
CA SER A 42 -4.68 3.75 6.39
C SER A 42 -4.11 3.54 4.99
N ARG A 43 -3.19 4.40 4.57
CA ARG A 43 -2.62 4.45 3.22
C ARG A 43 -1.11 4.53 3.30
N ILE A 44 -0.46 3.90 2.33
CA ILE A 44 0.97 3.69 2.32
C ILE A 44 1.56 3.93 0.93
N GLU A 45 2.79 4.41 0.92
CA GLU A 45 3.72 4.30 -0.20
C GLU A 45 4.90 3.43 0.23
N ILE A 46 5.18 2.37 -0.53
CA ILE A 46 6.37 1.52 -0.36
C ILE A 46 7.14 1.48 -1.67
N LEU A 47 8.43 1.16 -1.60
CA LEU A 47 9.29 1.04 -2.77
C LEU A 47 10.29 -0.09 -2.55
N GLY A 48 10.43 -0.95 -3.55
CA GLY A 48 11.39 -2.05 -3.52
C GLY A 48 11.29 -2.93 -4.76
N ILE A 49 11.98 -4.06 -4.73
CA ILE A 49 12.07 -5.01 -5.84
C ILE A 49 10.85 -5.94 -5.81
N VAL A 50 10.25 -6.19 -6.97
CA VAL A 50 9.20 -7.21 -7.11
C VAL A 50 9.83 -8.60 -7.04
N THR A 51 9.54 -9.36 -5.98
CA THR A 51 10.13 -10.69 -5.74
C THR A 51 9.19 -11.85 -6.06
N SER A 52 7.88 -11.59 -6.12
CA SER A 52 6.88 -12.60 -6.48
C SER A 52 5.82 -12.02 -7.40
N ARG A 53 5.18 -12.88 -8.21
CA ARG A 53 4.09 -12.48 -9.11
C ARG A 53 3.14 -13.65 -9.39
N GLU A 54 1.91 -13.53 -8.91
CA GLU A 54 0.83 -14.49 -9.12
C GLU A 54 -0.40 -13.80 -9.72
N LEU A 55 -0.63 -14.02 -11.01
CA LEU A 55 -1.80 -13.47 -11.71
C LEU A 55 -2.98 -14.44 -11.61
N LYS A 56 -4.13 -13.95 -11.12
CA LYS A 56 -5.43 -14.59 -11.26
C LYS A 56 -6.25 -13.80 -12.29
N PRO A 57 -6.41 -14.32 -13.53
CA PRO A 57 -7.13 -13.62 -14.60
C PRO A 57 -8.52 -13.14 -14.15
N ASN A 58 -8.87 -11.91 -14.54
CA ASN A 58 -10.16 -11.25 -14.23
C ASN A 58 -10.49 -11.14 -12.73
N LYS A 59 -9.50 -11.33 -11.85
CA LYS A 59 -9.66 -11.24 -10.39
C LYS A 59 -8.67 -10.26 -9.80
N PHE A 60 -7.39 -10.64 -9.76
CA PHE A 60 -6.34 -9.81 -9.18
C PHE A 60 -4.96 -10.27 -9.61
N LEU A 61 -3.98 -9.38 -9.50
CA LEU A 61 -2.57 -9.68 -9.49
C LEU A 61 -2.07 -9.57 -8.04
N LYS A 62 -1.48 -10.64 -7.51
CA LYS A 62 -0.77 -10.62 -6.24
C LYS A 62 0.72 -10.61 -6.51
N PHE A 63 1.46 -9.74 -5.86
CA PHE A 63 2.91 -9.66 -6.00
C PHE A 63 3.53 -9.24 -4.67
N THR A 64 4.84 -9.39 -4.53
CA THR A 64 5.56 -9.03 -3.30
C THR A 64 6.59 -7.96 -3.61
N ILE A 65 6.64 -6.92 -2.77
CA ILE A 65 7.70 -5.91 -2.77
C ILE A 65 8.66 -6.23 -1.63
N ASP A 66 9.94 -6.35 -1.94
CA ASP A 66 11.04 -6.48 -0.99
C ASP A 66 11.91 -5.23 -1.03
N ASP A 67 12.01 -4.54 0.10
CA ASP A 67 12.84 -3.35 0.25
C ASP A 67 14.11 -3.62 1.06
N GLY A 68 14.47 -4.88 1.30
CA GLY A 68 15.62 -5.28 2.12
C GLY A 68 15.34 -5.29 3.63
N THR A 69 14.21 -4.75 4.10
CA THR A 69 13.80 -4.79 5.51
C THR A 69 12.64 -5.75 5.77
N GLY A 70 12.00 -6.23 4.70
CA GLY A 70 10.90 -7.18 4.75
C GLY A 70 10.19 -7.31 3.41
N CYS A 71 9.29 -8.28 3.32
CA CYS A 71 8.52 -8.58 2.13
C CYS A 71 7.04 -8.25 2.34
N VAL A 72 6.50 -7.33 1.55
CA VAL A 72 5.11 -6.88 1.66
C VAL A 72 4.29 -7.43 0.51
N THR A 73 3.18 -8.11 0.83
CA THR A 73 2.23 -8.57 -0.19
C THR A 73 1.39 -7.41 -0.70
N CYS A 74 1.35 -7.24 -2.02
CA CYS A 74 0.54 -6.26 -2.73
C CYS A 74 -0.51 -6.96 -3.59
N VAL A 75 -1.73 -6.43 -3.59
CA VAL A 75 -2.87 -6.95 -4.33
C VAL A 75 -3.44 -5.84 -5.22
N LEU A 76 -3.29 -6.02 -6.53
CA LEU A 76 -3.90 -5.17 -7.55
C LEU A 76 -5.15 -5.86 -8.08
N TRP A 77 -6.33 -5.28 -7.85
CA TRP A 77 -7.59 -5.82 -8.34
C TRP A 77 -7.74 -5.62 -9.84
N LEU A 78 -8.26 -6.64 -10.54
CA LEU A 78 -8.43 -6.70 -12.00
C LEU A 78 -9.87 -7.07 -12.39
N ASN A 79 -10.83 -6.83 -11.49
CA ASN A 79 -12.23 -7.20 -11.61
C ASN A 79 -13.16 -5.99 -11.73
N GLN A 80 -12.65 -4.84 -12.17
CA GLN A 80 -13.39 -3.58 -12.26
C GLN A 80 -14.67 -3.72 -13.09
N LEU A 81 -14.61 -4.48 -14.19
CA LEU A 81 -15.73 -4.67 -15.12
C LEU A 81 -16.74 -5.75 -14.66
N THR A 82 -16.36 -6.60 -13.71
CA THR A 82 -17.17 -7.76 -13.29
C THR A 82 -17.67 -7.66 -11.85
N SER A 83 -17.05 -6.82 -11.02
CA SER A 83 -17.40 -6.67 -9.61
C SER A 83 -18.66 -5.79 -9.43
N PRO A 84 -19.65 -6.26 -8.65
CA PRO A 84 -20.83 -5.47 -8.30
C PRO A 84 -20.51 -4.14 -7.60
N TYR A 85 -19.33 -4.02 -6.98
CA TYR A 85 -18.86 -2.78 -6.35
C TYR A 85 -18.86 -1.58 -7.33
N PHE A 86 -18.59 -1.84 -8.61
CA PHE A 86 -18.52 -0.79 -9.64
C PHE A 86 -19.86 -0.54 -10.36
N SER A 87 -20.90 -1.33 -10.08
CA SER A 87 -22.20 -1.26 -10.78
C SER A 87 -22.86 0.13 -10.73
N ARG A 88 -22.62 0.90 -9.65
CA ARG A 88 -23.20 2.24 -9.45
C ARG A 88 -22.36 3.37 -10.05
N ARG A 89 -21.18 3.06 -10.62
CA ARG A 89 -20.27 4.07 -11.17
C ARG A 89 -20.50 4.25 -12.68
N ASN A 90 -20.10 5.41 -13.20
CA ASN A 90 -20.14 5.68 -14.63
C ASN A 90 -19.31 4.64 -15.40
N PRO A 91 -19.89 3.92 -16.40
CA PRO A 91 -19.19 2.86 -17.13
C PRO A 91 -17.88 3.29 -17.81
N ALA A 92 -17.81 4.52 -18.34
CA ALA A 92 -16.60 5.02 -18.99
C ALA A 92 -15.45 5.20 -17.98
N ASN A 93 -15.75 5.70 -16.78
CA ASN A 93 -14.77 5.83 -15.70
C ASN A 93 -14.30 4.45 -15.21
N VAL A 94 -15.22 3.49 -15.10
CA VAL A 94 -14.86 2.11 -14.69
C VAL A 94 -13.93 1.47 -15.73
N LYS A 95 -14.21 1.68 -17.03
CA LYS A 95 -13.33 1.21 -18.11
C LYS A 95 -11.93 1.81 -18.01
N LEU A 96 -11.81 3.12 -17.78
CA LEU A 96 -10.51 3.77 -17.60
C LEU A 96 -9.72 3.16 -16.43
N ILE A 97 -10.38 2.92 -15.29
CA ILE A 97 -9.73 2.28 -14.12
C ILE A 97 -9.31 0.84 -14.46
N ALA A 98 -10.12 0.10 -15.20
CA ALA A 98 -9.80 -1.26 -15.64
C ALA A 98 -8.58 -1.27 -16.57
N ASP A 99 -8.53 -0.35 -17.53
CA ASP A 99 -7.43 -0.20 -18.49
C ASP A 99 -6.13 0.19 -17.77
N MET A 100 -6.19 1.11 -16.79
CA MET A 100 -5.05 1.46 -15.94
C MET A 100 -4.57 0.26 -15.10
N ALA A 101 -5.48 -0.50 -14.48
CA ALA A 101 -5.10 -1.67 -13.70
C ALA A 101 -4.47 -2.77 -14.58
N ALA A 102 -4.99 -2.97 -15.79
CA ALA A 102 -4.40 -3.88 -16.77
C ALA A 102 -3.00 -3.42 -17.20
N HIS A 103 -2.81 -2.11 -17.39
CA HIS A 103 -1.49 -1.54 -17.68
C HIS A 103 -0.51 -1.77 -16.53
N PHE A 104 -0.86 -1.46 -15.29
CA PHE A 104 0.03 -1.73 -14.15
C PHE A 104 0.36 -3.21 -14.03
N ALA A 105 -0.63 -4.10 -14.24
CA ALA A 105 -0.40 -5.55 -14.19
C ALA A 105 0.54 -6.07 -15.28
N SER A 106 0.60 -5.38 -16.43
CA SER A 106 1.52 -5.71 -17.53
C SER A 106 2.95 -5.29 -17.19
N GLU A 107 3.11 -4.15 -16.51
CA GLU A 107 4.40 -3.57 -16.11
C GLU A 107 5.04 -4.27 -14.91
N ILE A 108 4.24 -4.72 -13.93
CA ILE A 108 4.75 -5.44 -12.77
C ILE A 108 5.34 -6.79 -13.23
N LYS A 109 6.67 -6.90 -13.20
CA LYS A 109 7.45 -8.11 -13.49
C LYS A 109 8.40 -8.39 -12.32
N ILE A 110 8.77 -9.65 -12.13
CA ILE A 110 9.78 -10.01 -11.12
C ILE A 110 11.11 -9.32 -11.49
N GLY A 111 11.80 -8.78 -10.49
CA GLY A 111 13.11 -8.13 -10.62
C GLY A 111 13.07 -6.63 -10.91
N VAL A 112 11.89 -6.03 -11.17
CA VAL A 112 11.79 -4.57 -11.35
C VAL A 112 11.67 -3.86 -10.01
N VAL A 113 12.21 -2.64 -9.92
CA VAL A 113 11.96 -1.74 -8.80
C VAL A 113 10.61 -1.05 -9.03
N ALA A 114 9.70 -1.15 -8.07
CA ALA A 114 8.39 -0.57 -8.15
C ALA A 114 8.08 0.27 -6.92
N ARG A 115 7.59 1.50 -7.14
CA ARG A 115 6.90 2.30 -6.13
C ARG A 115 5.42 1.94 -6.14
N VAL A 116 4.90 1.53 -5.00
CA VAL A 116 3.50 1.10 -4.85
C VAL A 116 2.82 2.01 -3.85
N ARG A 117 1.70 2.61 -4.28
CA ARG A 117 0.79 3.32 -3.39
C ARG A 117 -0.50 2.56 -3.24
N GLY A 118 -1.03 2.55 -2.03
CA GLY A 118 -2.24 1.82 -1.77
C GLY A 118 -2.77 1.98 -0.36
N ARG A 119 -3.82 1.21 -0.10
CA ARG A 119 -4.46 1.10 1.19
C ARG A 119 -3.92 -0.11 1.94
N ILE A 120 -3.66 0.05 3.23
CA ILE A 120 -3.31 -1.05 4.12
C ILE A 120 -4.55 -1.89 4.40
N ALA A 121 -4.42 -3.21 4.25
CA ALA A 121 -5.45 -4.19 4.53
C ALA A 121 -4.85 -5.38 5.29
N GLY A 122 -5.69 -6.10 6.02
CA GLY A 122 -5.30 -7.36 6.66
C GLY A 122 -6.01 -8.53 5.99
N TYR A 123 -5.30 -9.62 5.76
CA TYR A 123 -5.88 -10.85 5.22
C TYR A 123 -5.31 -12.05 5.96
N ARG A 124 -6.19 -12.84 6.59
CA ARG A 124 -5.81 -14.00 7.42
C ARG A 124 -4.71 -13.68 8.44
N GLY A 125 -4.80 -12.50 9.08
CA GLY A 125 -3.86 -12.02 10.10
C GLY A 125 -2.59 -11.34 9.55
N ALA A 126 -2.33 -11.43 8.24
CA ALA A 126 -1.17 -10.80 7.63
C ALA A 126 -1.48 -9.41 7.06
N VAL A 127 -0.54 -8.46 7.20
CA VAL A 127 -0.61 -7.14 6.58
C VAL A 127 -0.36 -7.26 5.08
N GLN A 128 -1.18 -6.59 4.28
CA GLN A 128 -1.04 -6.49 2.83
C GLN A 128 -1.43 -5.09 2.34
N VAL A 129 -1.07 -4.77 1.10
CA VAL A 129 -1.41 -3.50 0.45
C VAL A 129 -2.38 -3.75 -0.69
N THR A 130 -3.57 -3.15 -0.62
CA THR A 130 -4.47 -3.03 -1.77
C THR A 130 -3.98 -1.87 -2.64
N VAL A 131 -3.52 -2.18 -3.84
CA VAL A 131 -2.82 -1.25 -4.73
C VAL A 131 -3.79 -0.28 -5.37
N PHE A 132 -3.42 1.00 -5.38
CA PHE A 132 -4.11 2.06 -6.13
C PHE A 132 -3.33 2.41 -7.41
N ASP A 133 -2.02 2.55 -7.30
CA ASP A 133 -1.14 2.85 -8.43
C ASP A 133 0.26 2.30 -8.21
N VAL A 134 0.97 2.15 -9.32
CA VAL A 134 2.33 1.61 -9.38
C VAL A 134 3.15 2.45 -10.34
N VAL A 135 4.37 2.76 -9.96
CA VAL A 135 5.35 3.41 -10.83
C VAL A 135 6.59 2.53 -10.90
N LEU A 136 7.03 2.21 -12.12
CA LEU A 136 8.30 1.51 -12.32
C LEU A 136 9.45 2.50 -12.24
N GLU A 137 10.37 2.25 -11.32
CA GLU A 137 11.52 3.11 -11.11
C GLU A 137 12.72 2.58 -11.88
N ARG A 138 13.41 3.49 -12.59
CA ARG A 138 14.61 3.15 -13.38
C ARG A 138 15.88 3.78 -12.84
N ASP A 139 15.76 4.83 -12.04
CA ASP A 139 16.90 5.46 -11.39
C ASP A 139 17.29 4.64 -10.14
N PRO A 140 18.49 4.03 -10.09
CA PRO A 140 18.90 3.21 -8.95
C PRO A 140 18.97 3.99 -7.64
N ASN A 141 19.09 5.31 -7.68
CA ASN A 141 19.21 6.13 -6.45
C ASN A 141 17.88 6.25 -5.68
N VAL A 142 16.74 5.95 -6.32
CA VAL A 142 15.41 6.09 -5.71
C VAL A 142 15.20 5.21 -4.49
N GLU A 143 15.87 4.05 -4.41
CA GLU A 143 15.82 3.16 -3.26
C GLU A 143 16.45 3.83 -2.05
N ALA A 144 17.68 4.32 -2.21
CA ALA A 144 18.40 5.05 -1.16
C ALA A 144 17.65 6.32 -0.72
N PHE A 145 17.12 7.09 -1.68
CA PHE A 145 16.32 8.28 -1.35
C PHE A 145 15.03 7.94 -0.60
N HIS A 146 14.34 6.87 -1.00
CA HIS A 146 13.13 6.42 -0.31
C HIS A 146 13.45 5.98 1.12
N TRP A 147 14.53 5.24 1.34
CA TRP A 147 14.98 4.86 2.67
C TRP A 147 15.28 6.08 3.56
N LEU A 148 16.03 7.05 3.04
CA LEU A 148 16.32 8.29 3.75
C LEU A 148 15.05 9.06 4.12
N ASP A 149 14.09 9.12 3.20
CA ASP A 149 12.77 9.73 3.43
C ASP A 149 12.00 9.01 4.53
N CYS A 150 11.90 7.67 4.48
CA CYS A 150 11.24 6.86 5.50
C CYS A 150 11.86 7.09 6.89
N ILE A 151 13.20 7.10 7.00
CA ILE A 151 13.91 7.34 8.26
C ILE A 151 13.64 8.76 8.77
N ARG A 152 13.72 9.76 7.89
CA ARG A 152 13.45 11.17 8.23
C ARG A 152 12.02 11.36 8.74
N LEU A 153 11.03 10.81 8.03
CA LEU A 153 9.61 10.89 8.39
C LEU A 153 9.31 10.12 9.67
N ALA A 154 9.93 8.96 9.86
CA ALA A 154 9.83 8.22 11.11
C ALA A 154 10.29 9.08 12.29
N ARG A 155 11.48 9.72 12.20
CA ARG A 155 12.04 10.56 13.26
C ARG A 155 11.21 11.82 13.53
N ASN A 156 10.76 12.49 12.48
CA ASN A 156 10.24 13.86 12.58
C ASN A 156 8.72 13.97 12.51
N CYS A 157 8.02 12.93 12.09
CA CYS A 157 6.56 12.96 11.88
C CYS A 157 5.83 11.82 12.59
N TYR A 158 6.30 10.58 12.44
CA TYR A 158 5.55 9.41 12.91
C TYR A 158 5.84 9.02 14.35
N ASN A 159 7.06 9.31 14.84
CA ASN A 159 7.50 8.97 16.19
C ASN A 159 7.47 10.15 17.17
N VAL A 160 7.10 11.34 16.70
CA VAL A 160 6.97 12.50 17.57
C VAL A 160 5.69 12.30 18.38
N VAL A 161 5.84 12.04 19.67
CA VAL A 161 4.71 12.06 20.61
C VAL A 161 4.11 13.46 20.51
N ALA A 162 2.82 13.56 20.15
CA ALA A 162 2.10 14.83 20.25
C ALA A 162 2.32 15.33 21.68
N GLY A 163 3.04 16.44 21.82
CA GLY A 163 3.68 16.86 23.07
C GLY A 163 2.85 16.53 24.29
N GLY A 164 3.36 15.65 25.14
CA GLY A 164 2.85 15.54 26.49
C GLY A 164 2.98 16.92 27.13
N ALA A 165 1.85 17.55 27.43
CA ALA A 165 1.84 18.57 28.46
C ALA A 165 2.40 17.89 29.72
N VAL A 166 3.59 18.34 30.13
CA VAL A 166 4.15 18.09 31.45
C VAL A 166 3.41 18.99 32.44
#